data_AF-A0A2V1BPD1-F1
#
_entry.id   AF-A0A2V1BPD1-F1
#
_cell.length_a   1.000
_cell.length_b   1.000
_cell.length_c   1.000
_cell.angle_alpha   90.00
_cell.angle_beta   90.00
_cell.angle_gamma   90.00
#
_symmetry.space_group_name_H-M   'P 1'
#
loop_
_entity.id
_entity.type
_entity.pdbx_description
1 polymer ?
#
loop_
_entity_poly.entity_id
_entity_poly.type
_entity_poly.pdbx_seq_one_letter_code
_entity_poly.pdbx_strand_id
1 'polypeptide(L)'
;GGFGLGLEENSREAYSYLAYNYSPGDEIFLLGFSRGAYTARSVAGLIGALGMLSRDGMQYFKAVYSLYKAAKSTPAFVKALEKFIEKEKLEGTEWRIPPGEVEIKAVACWETVGALGVPENWVTRMWGEDEKWKFLDTQLPEREYPFLTLSMSP
;
A
#
# COMPACT_ATOMS: atom_id res chain seq x y z
N GLY A 1 3.27 9.41 -18.81
CA GLY A 1 2.16 8.62 -19.37
C GLY A 1 1.04 8.51 -18.36
N GLY A 2 -0.22 8.54 -18.79
CA GLY A 2 -1.40 8.57 -17.90
C GLY A 2 -1.68 7.30 -17.10
N PHE A 3 -0.94 6.21 -17.35
CA PHE A 3 -1.15 4.91 -16.71
C PHE A 3 -0.69 4.84 -15.25
N GLY A 4 0.43 5.49 -14.90
CA GLY A 4 0.96 5.48 -13.52
C GLY A 4 0.20 6.40 -12.56
N LEU A 5 -0.33 7.52 -13.07
CA LEU A 5 -1.06 8.51 -12.27
C LEU A 5 -2.37 7.94 -11.69
N GLY A 6 -3.07 7.09 -12.45
CA GLY A 6 -4.34 6.50 -12.00
C GLY A 6 -4.17 5.46 -10.87
N LEU A 7 -3.07 4.69 -10.86
CA LEU A 7 -2.83 3.68 -9.82
C LEU A 7 -2.47 4.31 -8.47
N GLU A 8 -1.73 5.41 -8.50
CA GLU A 8 -1.41 6.19 -7.31
C GLU A 8 -2.66 6.83 -6.71
N GLU A 9 -3.51 7.43 -7.56
CA GLU A 9 -4.76 8.04 -7.10
C GLU A 9 -5.68 6.99 -6.48
N ASN A 10 -5.86 5.83 -7.12
CA ASN A 10 -6.64 4.72 -6.55
C ASN A 10 -6.12 4.28 -5.17
N SER A 11 -4.80 4.26 -4.98
CA SER A 11 -4.19 3.88 -3.69
C SER A 11 -4.44 4.93 -2.61
N ARG A 12 -4.37 6.22 -2.98
CA ARG A 12 -4.66 7.34 -2.07
C ARG A 12 -6.13 7.40 -1.71
N GLU A 13 -7.02 7.23 -2.67
CA GLU A 13 -8.47 7.18 -2.47
C GLU A 13 -8.86 6.01 -1.57
N ALA A 14 -8.35 4.81 -1.84
CA ALA A 14 -8.63 3.62 -1.04
C ALA A 14 -8.14 3.78 0.41
N TYR A 15 -6.92 4.27 0.62
CA TYR A 15 -6.42 4.53 1.97
C TYR A 15 -7.26 5.61 2.68
N SER A 16 -7.60 6.70 1.98
CA SER A 16 -8.42 7.77 2.55
C SER A 16 -9.79 7.25 2.96
N TYR A 17 -10.43 6.42 2.12
CA TYR A 17 -11.69 5.79 2.44
C TYR A 17 -11.60 4.96 3.72
N LEU A 18 -10.54 4.15 3.87
CA LEU A 18 -10.32 3.40 5.10
C LEU A 18 -10.12 4.32 6.31
N ALA A 19 -9.27 5.35 6.21
CA ALA A 19 -9.01 6.28 7.29
C ALA A 19 -10.27 7.04 7.79
N TYR A 20 -11.22 7.33 6.88
CA TYR A 20 -12.48 7.96 7.28
C TYR A 20 -13.46 7.00 7.96
N ASN A 21 -13.41 5.70 7.67
CA ASN A 21 -14.43 4.74 8.10
C ASN A 21 -13.94 3.73 9.14
N TYR A 22 -12.63 3.56 9.30
CA TYR A 22 -12.05 2.60 10.23
C TYR A 22 -12.24 3.03 11.68
N SER A 23 -12.70 2.10 12.50
CA SER A 23 -12.72 2.18 13.95
C SER A 23 -11.79 1.11 14.55
N PRO A 24 -11.16 1.37 15.72
CA PRO A 24 -10.35 0.36 16.39
C PRO A 24 -11.13 -0.94 16.62
N GLY A 25 -10.56 -2.06 16.15
CA GLY A 25 -11.19 -3.38 16.19
C GLY A 25 -11.87 -3.81 14.90
N ASP A 26 -12.00 -2.92 13.91
CA ASP A 26 -12.50 -3.28 12.59
C ASP A 26 -11.53 -4.19 11.85
N GLU A 27 -12.08 -5.13 11.08
CA GLU A 27 -11.32 -6.06 10.26
C GLU A 27 -11.20 -5.54 8.83
N ILE A 28 -9.97 -5.40 8.32
CA ILE A 28 -9.73 -4.95 6.95
C ILE A 28 -9.49 -6.15 6.02
N PHE A 29 -10.28 -6.24 4.95
CA PHE A 29 -10.09 -7.18 3.85
C PHE A 29 -9.78 -6.41 2.56
N LEU A 30 -8.64 -6.67 1.94
CA LEU A 30 -8.22 -6.01 0.71
C LEU A 30 -8.32 -6.99 -0.45
N LEU A 31 -9.14 -6.66 -1.45
CA LEU A 31 -9.40 -7.50 -2.62
C LEU A 31 -9.00 -6.73 -3.88
N GLY A 32 -8.32 -7.38 -4.82
CA GLY A 32 -7.89 -6.72 -6.05
C GLY A 32 -7.72 -7.65 -7.24
N PHE A 33 -8.08 -7.18 -8.44
CA PHE A 33 -7.84 -7.87 -9.72
C PHE A 33 -7.02 -7.01 -10.67
N SER A 34 -5.97 -7.56 -11.30
CA SER A 34 -5.11 -6.85 -12.27
C SER A 34 -4.56 -5.54 -11.66
N ARG A 35 -4.97 -4.38 -12.18
CA ARG A 35 -4.65 -3.05 -11.59
C ARG A 35 -5.11 -2.91 -10.14
N GLY A 36 -6.24 -3.51 -9.78
CA GLY A 36 -6.75 -3.52 -8.41
C GLY A 36 -5.86 -4.33 -7.46
N ALA A 37 -5.16 -5.35 -7.95
CA ALA A 37 -4.20 -6.10 -7.13
C ALA A 37 -3.00 -5.22 -6.74
N TYR A 38 -2.55 -4.35 -7.63
CA TYR A 38 -1.54 -3.34 -7.30
C TYR A 38 -2.05 -2.40 -6.20
N THR A 39 -3.23 -1.80 -6.38
CA THR A 39 -3.83 -0.90 -5.38
C THR A 39 -3.99 -1.59 -4.02
N ALA A 40 -4.52 -2.81 -3.97
CA ALA A 40 -4.70 -3.57 -2.73
C ALA A 40 -3.36 -3.79 -2.00
N ARG A 41 -2.32 -4.20 -2.71
CA ARG A 41 -0.97 -4.40 -2.13
C ARG A 41 -0.35 -3.09 -1.68
N SER A 42 -0.48 -2.01 -2.45
CA SER A 42 0.03 -0.69 -2.11
C SER A 42 -0.64 -0.14 -0.84
N VAL A 43 -1.95 -0.29 -0.71
CA VAL A 43 -2.69 0.11 0.49
C VAL A 43 -2.28 -0.75 1.69
N ALA A 44 -2.13 -2.06 1.52
CA ALA A 44 -1.65 -2.95 2.58
C ALA A 44 -0.26 -2.54 3.07
N GLY A 45 0.67 -2.26 2.16
CA GLY A 45 2.02 -1.80 2.49
C GLY A 45 2.03 -0.45 3.19
N LEU A 46 1.17 0.49 2.77
CA LEU A 46 1.02 1.78 3.43
C LEU A 46 0.47 1.63 4.85
N ILE A 47 -0.58 0.83 5.06
CA ILE A 47 -1.12 0.54 6.40
C ILE A 47 -0.07 -0.17 7.26
N GLY A 48 0.69 -1.12 6.71
CA GLY A 48 1.74 -1.82 7.43
C GLY A 48 2.88 -0.91 7.90
N ALA A 49 3.14 0.18 7.16
CA ALA A 49 4.21 1.11 7.48
C ALA A 49 3.74 2.32 8.34
N LEU A 50 2.57 2.88 8.01
CA LEU A 50 2.02 4.09 8.64
C LEU A 50 1.01 3.78 9.74
N GLY A 51 0.31 2.65 9.66
CA GLY A 51 -0.93 2.41 10.38
C GLY A 51 -2.11 3.14 9.72
N MET A 52 -3.11 3.52 10.51
CA MET A 52 -4.32 4.17 10.04
C MET A 52 -4.39 5.60 10.57
N LEU A 53 -4.45 6.60 9.68
CA LEU A 53 -4.68 7.98 10.10
C LEU A 53 -6.10 8.12 10.68
N SER A 54 -6.25 8.95 11.71
CA SER A 54 -7.57 9.39 12.15
C SER A 54 -8.12 10.45 11.18
N ARG A 55 -9.40 10.79 11.32
CA ARG A 55 -10.05 11.83 10.52
C ARG A 55 -9.30 13.16 10.59
N ASP A 56 -8.85 13.54 11.78
CA ASP A 56 -8.05 14.76 11.96
C ASP A 56 -6.63 14.59 11.43
N GLY A 57 -6.06 13.39 11.52
CA GLY A 57 -4.76 13.04 10.95
C GLY A 57 -4.70 13.14 9.43
N MET A 58 -5.83 13.01 8.74
CA MET A 58 -5.90 13.07 7.27
C MET A 58 -5.42 14.42 6.70
N GLN A 59 -5.40 15.49 7.49
CA GLN A 59 -4.77 16.76 7.08
C GLN A 59 -3.29 16.61 6.72
N TYR A 60 -2.59 15.64 7.33
CA TYR A 60 -1.17 15.35 7.10
C TYR A 60 -0.94 14.34 5.97
N PHE A 61 -2.00 13.72 5.44
CA PHE A 61 -1.89 12.57 4.55
C PHE A 61 -1.02 12.88 3.32
N LYS A 62 -1.19 14.04 2.69
CA LYS A 62 -0.41 14.44 1.51
C LYS A 62 1.10 14.49 1.79
N ALA A 63 1.48 15.04 2.95
CA ALA A 63 2.88 15.15 3.35
C ALA A 63 3.46 13.77 3.66
N VAL A 64 2.76 12.98 4.48
CA VAL A 64 3.20 11.63 4.88
C VAL A 64 3.29 10.69 3.66
N TYR A 65 2.32 10.74 2.75
CA TYR A 65 2.34 9.93 1.54
C TYR A 65 3.49 10.30 0.60
N SER A 66 3.86 11.59 0.55
CA SER A 66 5.04 12.04 -0.19
C SER A 66 6.34 11.49 0.42
N LEU A 67 6.44 11.43 1.75
CA LEU A 67 7.57 10.79 2.45
C LEU A 67 7.62 9.29 2.15
N TYR A 68 6.47 8.61 2.17
CA TYR A 68 6.35 7.20 1.85
C TYR A 68 6.86 6.89 0.44
N LYS A 69 6.44 7.68 -0.55
CA LYS A 69 6.90 7.54 -1.93
C LYS A 69 8.38 7.84 -2.14
N ALA A 70 8.95 8.75 -1.36
CA ALA A 70 10.36 9.12 -1.48
C ALA A 70 11.30 8.12 -0.78
N ALA A 71 10.77 7.28 0.10
CA ALA A 71 11.56 6.32 0.84
C ALA A 71 12.07 5.18 -0.07
N LYS A 72 13.23 4.62 0.30
CA LYS A 72 13.84 3.47 -0.39
C LYS A 72 13.68 2.13 0.33
N SER A 73 13.46 2.16 1.66
CA SER A 73 13.05 1.00 2.48
C SER A 73 11.95 1.42 3.48
N THR A 74 11.15 0.48 3.99
CA THR A 74 10.18 0.76 5.08
C THR A 74 10.87 1.38 6.30
N PRO A 75 12.05 0.90 6.76
CA PRO A 75 12.82 1.58 7.80
C PRO A 75 13.21 3.03 7.47
N ALA A 76 13.54 3.32 6.21
CA ALA A 76 13.83 4.69 5.79
C ALA A 76 12.59 5.59 5.86
N PHE A 77 11.42 5.05 5.49
CA PHE A 77 10.15 5.75 5.67
C PHE A 77 9.85 6.00 7.15
N VAL A 78 9.96 4.98 8.01
CA VAL A 78 9.70 5.11 9.46
C VAL A 78 10.60 6.18 10.06
N LYS A 79 11.90 6.20 9.72
CA LYS A 79 12.82 7.25 10.18
C LYS A 79 12.45 8.65 9.68
N ALA A 80 11.93 8.77 8.46
CA ALA A 80 11.45 10.05 7.94
C ALA A 80 10.13 10.48 8.62
N LEU A 81 9.27 9.51 8.92
CA LEU A 81 8.00 9.71 9.62
C LEU A 81 8.24 10.16 11.07
N GLU A 82 9.18 9.57 11.79
CA GLU A 82 9.57 9.99 13.14
C GLU A 82 9.96 11.47 13.19
N LYS A 83 10.80 11.91 12.25
CA LYS A 83 11.17 13.34 12.13
C LYS A 83 9.98 14.25 11.82
N PHE A 84 9.04 13.75 11.02
CA PHE A 84 7.81 14.49 10.71
C PHE A 84 6.93 14.63 11.96
N ILE A 85 6.77 13.54 12.72
CA ILE A 85 6.01 13.50 13.98
C ILE A 85 6.58 14.49 14.99
N GLU A 86 7.89 14.50 15.18
CA GLU A 86 8.59 15.43 16.07
C GLU A 86 8.35 16.89 15.65
N LYS A 87 8.55 17.19 14.35
CA LYS A 87 8.39 18.53 13.79
C LYS A 87 6.97 19.07 13.95
N GLU A 88 5.96 18.26 13.65
CA GLU A 88 4.55 18.65 13.73
C GLU A 88 3.97 18.46 15.14
N LYS A 89 4.79 18.00 16.11
CA LYS A 89 4.43 17.77 17.52
C LYS A 89 3.23 16.84 17.69
N LEU A 90 3.26 15.72 16.97
CA LEU A 90 2.15 14.77 16.92
C LEU A 90 2.28 13.62 17.93
N GLU A 91 3.39 13.54 18.67
CA GLU A 91 3.60 12.53 19.70
C GLU A 91 2.51 12.58 20.78
N GLY A 92 1.96 11.41 21.13
CA GLY A 92 0.89 11.30 22.13
C GLY A 92 -0.49 11.82 21.69
N THR A 93 -0.63 12.29 20.46
CA THR A 93 -1.93 12.70 19.90
C THR A 93 -2.62 11.54 19.17
N GLU A 94 -3.94 11.61 19.01
CA GLU A 94 -4.75 10.59 18.32
C GLU A 94 -4.79 10.79 16.79
N TRP A 95 -3.77 11.41 16.20
CA TRP A 95 -3.70 11.67 14.76
C TRP A 95 -3.59 10.39 13.91
N ARG A 96 -3.16 9.27 14.51
CA ARG A 96 -3.14 7.95 13.86
C ARG A 96 -3.15 6.82 14.87
N ILE A 97 -3.58 5.67 14.41
CA ILE A 97 -3.37 4.36 15.03
C ILE A 97 -2.09 3.78 14.43
N PRO A 98 -1.08 3.41 15.25
CA PRO A 98 0.20 2.94 14.75
C PRO A 98 0.11 1.57 14.07
N PRO A 99 1.10 1.21 13.23
CA PRO A 99 1.18 -0.14 12.67
C PRO A 99 1.31 -1.15 13.81
N GLY A 100 0.60 -2.27 13.70
CA GLY A 100 0.53 -3.30 14.74
C GLY A 100 -0.86 -3.42 15.38
N GLU A 101 -1.55 -2.29 15.55
CA GLU A 101 -2.91 -2.20 16.10
C GLU A 101 -4.01 -2.20 15.02
N VAL A 102 -3.62 -1.93 13.76
CA VAL A 102 -4.52 -2.03 12.61
C VAL A 102 -4.43 -3.44 12.04
N GLU A 103 -5.56 -4.15 12.02
CA GLU A 103 -5.60 -5.55 11.58
C GLU A 103 -6.10 -5.68 10.13
N ILE A 104 -5.20 -6.10 9.23
CA ILE A 104 -5.56 -6.57 7.90
C ILE A 104 -5.71 -8.09 7.99
N LYS A 105 -6.94 -8.59 7.86
CA LYS A 105 -7.25 -10.03 7.95
C LYS A 105 -6.84 -10.78 6.70
N ALA A 106 -7.01 -10.18 5.54
CA ALA A 106 -6.61 -10.80 4.29
C ALA A 106 -6.30 -9.77 3.21
N VAL A 107 -5.35 -10.11 2.35
CA VAL A 107 -5.11 -9.46 1.07
C VAL A 107 -5.24 -10.51 -0.02
N ALA A 108 -6.38 -10.52 -0.72
CA ALA A 108 -6.61 -11.45 -1.82
C ALA A 108 -6.48 -10.73 -3.15
N CYS A 109 -5.63 -11.26 -4.02
CA CYS A 109 -5.28 -10.64 -5.29
C CYS A 109 -5.36 -11.67 -6.41
N TRP A 110 -6.02 -11.31 -7.51
CA TRP A 110 -6.12 -12.12 -8.73
C TRP A 110 -5.47 -11.38 -9.90
N GLU A 111 -4.84 -12.13 -10.80
CA GLU A 111 -3.85 -11.69 -11.80
C GLU A 111 -2.47 -11.30 -11.27
N THR A 112 -1.56 -12.27 -11.38
CA THR A 112 -0.40 -12.09 -12.28
C THR A 112 -0.40 -13.28 -13.24
N VAL A 113 -1.18 -13.25 -14.32
CA VAL A 113 -0.95 -14.22 -15.41
C VAL A 113 0.32 -13.80 -16.15
N GLY A 114 1.28 -14.70 -16.20
CA GLY A 114 2.60 -14.48 -16.78
C GLY A 114 3.59 -15.64 -16.65
N ALA A 115 3.25 -16.75 -16.00
CA ALA A 115 3.93 -18.03 -16.23
C ALA A 115 3.08 -18.84 -17.23
N LEU A 116 3.63 -19.05 -18.44
CA LEU A 116 3.12 -19.87 -19.55
C LEU A 116 2.02 -19.26 -20.44
N GLY A 117 2.43 -18.56 -21.52
CA GLY A 117 1.64 -18.60 -22.76
C GLY A 117 1.68 -17.39 -23.71
N VAL A 118 2.24 -16.24 -23.33
CA VAL A 118 2.08 -15.03 -24.16
C VAL A 118 3.42 -14.58 -24.79
N PRO A 119 3.52 -14.41 -26.13
CA PRO A 119 4.79 -14.19 -26.83
C PRO A 119 5.53 -12.94 -26.35
N GLU A 120 6.77 -13.12 -25.88
CA GLU A 120 7.71 -12.15 -25.27
C GLU A 120 7.56 -10.68 -25.75
N ASN A 121 7.33 -10.49 -27.04
CA ASN A 121 7.21 -9.21 -27.75
C ASN A 121 6.04 -8.32 -27.26
N TRP A 122 4.97 -8.87 -26.68
CA TRP A 122 3.81 -8.08 -26.20
C TRP A 122 4.03 -7.51 -24.79
N VAL A 123 4.68 -8.27 -23.89
CA VAL A 123 4.97 -7.85 -22.51
C VAL A 123 5.98 -6.71 -22.55
N THR A 124 7.07 -6.87 -23.30
CA THR A 124 8.13 -5.86 -23.40
C THR A 124 7.61 -4.52 -23.94
N ARG A 125 6.56 -4.54 -24.76
CA ARG A 125 5.94 -3.34 -25.32
C ARG A 125 4.95 -2.65 -24.36
N MET A 126 4.36 -3.39 -23.42
CA MET A 126 3.46 -2.87 -22.38
C MET A 126 4.20 -2.46 -21.09
N TRP A 127 5.39 -2.99 -20.87
CA TRP A 127 6.19 -2.82 -19.66
C TRP A 127 7.52 -2.12 -19.98
N GLY A 128 7.45 -1.06 -20.80
CA GLY A 128 8.61 -0.28 -21.24
C GLY A 128 9.63 -0.10 -20.13
N GLU A 129 10.90 -0.32 -20.48
CA GLU A 129 12.09 -0.28 -19.63
C GLU A 129 12.19 1.03 -18.85
N ASP A 130 11.49 1.12 -17.73
CA ASP A 130 11.68 2.15 -16.74
C ASP A 130 12.20 1.47 -15.47
N GLU A 131 13.52 1.48 -15.29
CA GLU A 131 14.27 1.03 -14.09
C GLU A 131 13.87 1.76 -12.78
N LYS A 132 12.78 2.53 -12.79
CA LYS A 132 12.36 3.45 -11.72
C LYS A 132 11.31 2.89 -10.76
N TRP A 133 10.83 1.68 -10.95
CA TRP A 133 9.76 1.08 -10.14
C TRP A 133 10.27 -0.11 -9.31
N LYS A 134 11.30 0.15 -8.49
CA LYS A 134 11.64 -0.77 -7.40
C LYS A 134 10.73 -0.46 -6.21
N PHE A 135 9.88 -1.42 -5.89
CA PHE A 135 9.17 -1.46 -4.62
C PHE A 135 10.19 -1.30 -3.48
N LEU A 136 9.74 -0.63 -2.43
CA LEU A 136 10.40 -0.60 -1.13
C LEU A 136 10.63 -2.01 -0.57
N ASP A 137 9.75 -2.94 -0.93
CA ASP A 137 9.90 -4.38 -0.81
C ASP A 137 8.83 -5.05 -1.72
N THR A 138 9.21 -6.03 -2.53
CA THR A 138 8.23 -6.94 -3.17
C THR A 138 7.90 -8.12 -2.26
N GLN A 139 8.64 -8.28 -1.17
CA GLN A 139 8.38 -9.23 -0.13
C GLN A 139 7.57 -8.57 0.98
N LEU A 140 6.63 -9.35 1.48
CA LEU A 140 5.66 -8.92 2.47
C LEU A 140 6.35 -8.84 3.84
N PRO A 141 5.91 -7.93 4.73
CA PRO A 141 6.41 -7.90 6.09
C PRO A 141 6.25 -9.28 6.76
N GLU A 142 7.17 -9.64 7.65
CA GLU A 142 7.36 -10.95 8.33
C GLU A 142 6.14 -11.47 9.13
N ARG A 143 5.00 -10.77 9.09
CA ARG A 143 3.73 -11.19 9.70
C ARG A 143 3.00 -12.09 8.70
N GLU A 144 2.84 -13.38 9.04
CA GLU A 144 2.03 -14.32 8.27
C GLU A 144 0.57 -13.84 8.22
N TYR A 145 0.17 -13.23 7.10
CA TYR A 145 -1.24 -13.10 6.76
C TYR A 145 -1.71 -14.45 6.19
N PRO A 146 -2.94 -14.91 6.47
CA PRO A 146 -3.51 -16.03 5.73
C PRO A 146 -3.78 -15.58 4.29
N PHE A 147 -2.80 -15.78 3.40
CA PHE A 147 -2.93 -15.52 1.97
C PHE A 147 -3.76 -16.61 1.32
N LEU A 148 -5.04 -16.33 1.07
CA LEU A 148 -5.84 -17.15 0.17
C LEU A 148 -5.62 -16.66 -1.27
N THR A 149 -4.57 -17.16 -1.93
CA THR A 149 -4.46 -17.07 -3.39
C THR A 149 -5.28 -18.21 -4.00
N LEU A 150 -6.53 -17.96 -4.37
CA LEU A 150 -7.30 -18.91 -5.18
C LEU A 150 -6.91 -18.76 -6.65
N SER A 151 -5.95 -19.55 -7.11
CA SER A 151 -5.84 -19.89 -8.53
C SER A 151 -6.89 -20.96 -8.82
N MET A 152 -8.00 -20.59 -9.46
CA MET A 152 -8.91 -21.61 -10.00
C MET A 152 -8.31 -22.16 -11.31
N SER A 153 -7.76 -23.37 -11.24
CA SER A 153 -7.50 -24.19 -12.42
C SER A 153 -8.75 -25.05 -12.69
N PRO A 154 -9.33 -25.05 -13.91
CA PRO A 154 -10.01 -26.22 -14.44
C PRO A 154 -9.00 -27.34 -14.72
#